data_AF-A0AA97EG73-F1
#
_entry.id   AF-A0AA97EG73-F1
#
_cell.length_a   1.000
_cell.length_b   1.000
_cell.length_c   1.000
_cell.angle_alpha   90.00
_cell.angle_beta   90.00
_cell.angle_gamma   90.00
#
_symmetry.space_group_name_H-M   'P 1'
#
loop_
_entity.id
_entity.type
_entity.pdbx_description
1 polymer ?
#
loop_
_entity_poly.entity_id
_entity_poly.type
_entity_poly.pdbx_seq_one_letter_code
_entity_poly.pdbx_strand_id
1 'polypeptide(L)'
;MKKATLLTLAATVAIAAGIPSLALWHHTDQTNQQLAEIEAQRQEEARAEALRQQQLEQERAAAQQEVARLEALSQEQEQQRQQADLVNQTAEAWRRFNQALDTAISAHSNNAQTPAQIFGTLANDLGTIPLNQIDPELATLINDFRSTALEAHQIKTHYTTRMQELDAGVVKASKTGCDVGRMAGDENPLRNCIVGGLLGGFVSAVGVSEDFNQLQADYEARSQGLLQTFNDLYGRKEAMGDRLQTTYGISLS
;
A
#
# COMPACT_ATOMS: atom_id res chain seq x y z
N MET A 1 -20.71 -62.17 -36.02
CA MET A 1 -21.40 -62.45 -37.30
C MET A 1 -20.36 -62.73 -38.39
N LYS A 2 -20.46 -63.89 -39.03
CA LYS A 2 -20.13 -64.27 -40.44
C LYS A 2 -18.71 -63.97 -41.02
N LYS A 3 -17.95 -65.04 -41.31
CA LYS A 3 -17.57 -65.61 -42.64
C LYS A 3 -16.35 -64.91 -43.27
N ALA A 4 -15.15 -65.51 -43.40
CA ALA A 4 -14.72 -66.67 -44.20
C ALA A 4 -14.86 -66.50 -45.73
N THR A 5 -13.72 -66.28 -46.41
CA THR A 5 -13.44 -66.55 -47.84
C THR A 5 -11.90 -66.51 -47.98
N LEU A 6 -11.09 -67.57 -47.92
CA LEU A 6 -10.92 -68.77 -48.76
C LEU A 6 -10.81 -68.52 -50.28
N LEU A 7 -9.65 -68.96 -50.80
CA LEU A 7 -9.40 -69.62 -52.09
C LEU A 7 -8.85 -68.80 -53.28
N THR A 8 -7.56 -69.10 -53.55
CA THR A 8 -6.93 -69.46 -54.83
C THR A 8 -6.94 -68.48 -56.00
N LEU A 9 -5.75 -68.16 -56.49
CA LEU A 9 -5.25 -68.77 -57.72
C LEU A 9 -3.72 -68.69 -57.79
N ALA A 10 -3.07 -69.85 -57.76
CA ALA A 10 -1.72 -70.01 -58.28
C ALA A 10 -1.82 -70.01 -59.81
N ALA A 11 -1.01 -69.19 -60.48
CA ALA A 11 -0.75 -69.30 -61.91
C ALA A 11 0.67 -68.83 -62.22
N THR A 12 1.58 -69.82 -62.25
CA THR A 12 2.63 -70.03 -63.26
C THR A 12 3.50 -68.85 -63.69
N VAL A 13 4.78 -68.90 -63.27
CA VAL A 13 5.89 -68.74 -64.22
C VAL A 13 6.81 -69.96 -64.08
N ALA A 14 6.69 -70.88 -65.04
CA ALA A 14 7.72 -71.88 -65.30
C ALA A 14 8.77 -71.21 -66.20
N ILE A 15 9.99 -71.04 -65.71
CA ILE A 15 11.17 -70.95 -66.56
C ILE A 15 12.11 -72.06 -66.12
N ALA A 16 12.14 -73.09 -66.96
CA ALA A 16 13.16 -74.10 -66.98
C ALA A 16 14.45 -73.50 -67.56
N ALA A 17 15.50 -73.43 -66.73
CA ALA A 17 16.90 -73.48 -67.16
C ALA A 17 17.76 -73.72 -65.92
N GLY A 18 18.61 -74.75 -65.96
CA GLY A 18 19.40 -75.21 -64.82
C GLY A 18 20.34 -74.16 -64.24
N ILE A 19 20.26 -73.98 -62.92
CA ILE A 19 21.28 -73.34 -62.08
C ILE A 19 21.30 -74.14 -60.76
N PRO A 20 22.47 -74.52 -60.21
CA PRO A 20 22.54 -75.43 -59.06
C PRO A 20 21.85 -74.80 -57.84
N SER A 21 20.85 -75.50 -57.32
CA SER A 21 20.01 -75.17 -56.16
C SER A 21 20.75 -75.12 -54.82
N LEU A 22 22.08 -75.26 -54.79
CA LEU A 22 22.89 -75.16 -53.58
C LEU A 22 23.44 -73.74 -53.32
N ALA A 23 23.49 -72.88 -54.34
CA ALA A 23 23.92 -71.48 -54.17
C ALA A 23 22.79 -70.57 -53.68
N LEU A 24 21.54 -70.86 -54.04
CA LEU A 24 20.39 -70.04 -53.66
C LEU A 24 20.08 -70.13 -52.16
N TRP A 25 20.18 -71.34 -51.58
CA TRP A 25 19.93 -71.60 -50.15
C TRP A 25 20.98 -70.97 -49.24
N HIS A 26 22.27 -71.05 -49.61
CA HIS A 26 23.33 -70.33 -48.90
C HIS A 26 23.15 -68.80 -48.98
N HIS A 27 22.69 -68.28 -50.13
CA HIS A 27 22.37 -66.86 -50.27
C HIS A 27 21.16 -66.42 -49.43
N THR A 28 20.17 -67.30 -49.22
CA THR A 28 18.97 -67.00 -48.40
C THR A 28 19.28 -67.04 -46.91
N ASP A 29 20.11 -67.97 -46.44
CA ASP A 29 20.56 -68.00 -45.04
C ASP A 29 21.43 -66.78 -44.69
N GLN A 30 22.32 -66.37 -45.60
CA GLN A 30 23.19 -65.22 -45.39
C GLN A 30 22.42 -63.89 -45.42
N THR A 31 21.38 -63.78 -46.25
CA THR A 31 20.50 -62.59 -46.24
C THR A 31 19.56 -62.56 -45.03
N ASN A 32 19.07 -63.71 -44.55
CA ASN A 32 18.25 -63.79 -43.34
C ASN A 32 19.06 -63.44 -42.08
N GLN A 33 20.34 -63.82 -42.01
CA GLN A 33 21.24 -63.41 -40.93
C GLN A 33 21.52 -61.91 -40.95
N GLN A 34 21.77 -61.31 -42.12
CA GLN A 34 21.94 -59.86 -42.26
C GLN A 34 20.66 -59.09 -41.89
N LEU A 35 19.48 -59.61 -42.23
CA LEU A 35 18.21 -59.00 -41.83
C LEU A 35 18.03 -58.99 -40.31
N ALA A 36 18.37 -60.10 -39.64
CA ALA A 36 18.29 -60.22 -38.19
C ALA A 36 19.29 -59.28 -37.47
N GLU A 37 20.50 -59.10 -38.00
CA GLU A 37 21.49 -58.14 -37.48
C GLU A 37 21.01 -56.68 -37.64
N ILE A 38 20.41 -56.34 -38.79
CA ILE A 38 19.84 -55.00 -39.04
C ILE A 38 18.64 -54.73 -38.12
N GLU A 39 17.77 -55.72 -37.90
CA GLU A 39 16.64 -55.60 -36.97
C GLU A 39 17.12 -55.46 -35.51
N ALA A 40 18.16 -56.18 -35.12
CA ALA A 40 18.79 -56.05 -33.80
C ALA A 40 19.39 -54.64 -33.61
N GLN A 41 20.13 -54.12 -34.59
CA GLN A 41 20.66 -52.75 -34.56
C GLN A 41 19.55 -51.70 -34.45
N ARG A 42 18.46 -51.85 -35.21
CA ARG A 42 17.33 -50.90 -35.12
C ARG A 42 16.61 -50.96 -33.77
N GLN A 43 16.52 -52.13 -33.13
CA GLN A 43 16.01 -52.22 -31.76
C GLN A 43 16.95 -51.57 -30.75
N GLU A 44 18.26 -51.69 -30.93
CA GLU A 44 19.24 -51.08 -30.05
C GLU A 44 19.25 -49.54 -30.19
N GLU A 45 19.17 -49.02 -31.41
CA GLU A 45 18.98 -47.59 -31.69
C GLU A 45 17.68 -47.06 -31.08
N ALA A 46 16.56 -47.78 -31.26
CA ALA A 46 15.28 -47.39 -30.68
C ALA A 46 15.31 -47.34 -29.14
N ARG A 47 16.05 -48.26 -28.50
CA ARG A 47 16.26 -48.23 -27.04
C ARG A 47 17.15 -47.06 -26.62
N ALA A 48 18.22 -46.79 -27.36
CA ALA A 48 19.11 -45.66 -27.09
C ALA A 48 18.40 -44.31 -27.28
N GLU A 49 17.55 -44.18 -28.30
CA GLU A 49 16.71 -43.01 -28.53
C GLU A 49 15.65 -42.83 -27.45
N ALA A 50 14.98 -43.91 -27.03
CA ALA A 50 14.01 -43.87 -25.93
C ALA A 50 14.68 -43.42 -24.61
N LEU A 51 15.88 -43.91 -24.31
CA LEU A 51 16.65 -43.48 -23.15
C LEU A 51 17.04 -41.99 -23.24
N ARG A 52 17.45 -41.51 -24.41
CA ARG A 52 17.73 -40.08 -24.63
C ARG A 52 16.48 -39.22 -24.45
N GLN A 53 15.34 -39.64 -24.98
CA GLN A 53 14.08 -38.91 -24.80
C GLN A 53 13.69 -38.84 -23.33
N GLN A 54 13.81 -39.96 -22.62
CA GLN A 54 13.54 -40.01 -21.18
C GLN A 54 14.47 -39.07 -20.39
N GLN A 55 15.76 -39.00 -20.74
CA GLN A 55 16.69 -38.05 -20.12
C GLN A 55 16.31 -36.60 -20.38
N LEU A 56 15.97 -36.25 -21.63
CA LEU A 56 15.55 -34.89 -21.98
C LEU A 56 14.23 -34.50 -21.28
N GLU A 57 13.29 -35.42 -21.12
CA GLU A 57 12.06 -35.19 -20.37
C GLU A 57 12.34 -34.97 -18.88
N GLN A 58 13.24 -35.76 -18.28
CA GLN A 58 13.67 -35.56 -16.89
C GLN A 58 14.38 -34.21 -16.71
N GLU A 59 15.28 -33.84 -17.62
CA GLU A 59 15.95 -32.54 -17.59
C GLU A 59 14.97 -31.38 -17.73
N ARG A 60 13.97 -31.50 -18.62
CA ARG A 60 12.91 -30.50 -18.75
C ARG A 60 12.06 -30.39 -17.50
N ALA A 61 11.69 -31.53 -16.89
CA ALA A 61 10.92 -31.53 -15.65
C ALA A 61 11.71 -30.91 -14.50
N ALA A 62 13.00 -31.23 -14.37
CA ALA A 62 13.89 -30.64 -13.36
C ALA A 62 14.08 -29.13 -13.59
N ALA A 63 14.27 -28.70 -14.84
CA ALA A 63 14.40 -27.29 -15.20
C ALA A 63 13.10 -26.51 -14.91
N GLN A 64 11.94 -27.07 -15.22
CA GLN A 64 10.64 -26.46 -14.90
C GLN A 64 10.43 -26.33 -13.39
N GLN A 65 10.83 -27.34 -12.61
CA GLN A 65 10.75 -27.30 -11.16
C GLN A 65 11.66 -26.20 -10.58
N GLU A 66 12.86 -26.03 -11.12
CA GLU A 66 13.77 -24.97 -10.68
C GLU A 66 13.25 -23.58 -11.05
N VAL A 67 12.67 -23.40 -12.24
CA VAL A 67 12.02 -22.13 -12.62
C VAL A 67 10.89 -21.80 -11.64
N ALA A 68 10.00 -22.76 -11.34
CA ALA A 68 8.92 -22.55 -10.38
C ALA A 68 9.43 -22.18 -8.97
N ARG A 69 10.55 -22.78 -8.54
CA ARG A 69 11.19 -22.45 -7.27
C ARG A 69 11.74 -21.02 -7.26
N LEU A 70 12.41 -20.61 -8.33
CA LEU A 70 12.96 -19.26 -8.47
C LEU A 70 11.86 -18.21 -8.56
N GLU A 71 10.76 -18.50 -9.27
CA GLU A 71 9.58 -17.63 -9.32
C GLU A 71 8.94 -17.45 -7.94
N ALA A 72 8.80 -18.52 -7.16
CA ALA A 72 8.28 -18.44 -5.80
C ALA A 72 9.19 -17.61 -4.88
N LEU A 73 10.51 -17.80 -4.94
CA LEU A 73 11.47 -17.00 -4.19
C LEU A 73 11.45 -15.52 -4.59
N SER A 74 11.31 -15.24 -5.89
CA SER A 74 11.21 -13.87 -6.41
C SER A 74 9.94 -13.18 -5.89
N GLN A 75 8.80 -13.88 -5.90
CA GLN A 75 7.55 -13.36 -5.34
C GLN A 75 7.65 -13.10 -3.84
N GLU A 76 8.28 -14.00 -3.08
CA GLU A 76 8.49 -13.82 -1.64
C GLU A 76 9.37 -12.60 -1.35
N GLN A 77 10.47 -12.42 -2.11
CA GLN A 77 11.33 -11.25 -1.96
C GLN A 77 10.61 -9.94 -2.29
N GLU A 78 9.79 -9.94 -3.34
CA GLU A 78 9.02 -8.76 -3.74
C GLU A 78 7.99 -8.40 -2.68
N GLN A 79 7.29 -9.38 -2.09
CA GLN A 79 6.38 -9.15 -0.97
C GLN A 79 7.11 -8.60 0.26
N GLN A 80 8.29 -9.13 0.59
CA GLN A 80 9.11 -8.62 1.70
C GLN A 80 9.55 -7.17 1.47
N ARG A 81 9.91 -6.80 0.24
CA ARG A 81 10.26 -5.42 -0.12
C ARG A 81 9.06 -4.48 0.01
N GLN A 82 7.91 -4.88 -0.54
CA GLN A 82 6.68 -4.08 -0.44
C GLN A 82 6.26 -3.87 1.03
N GLN A 83 6.40 -4.91 1.86
CA GLN A 83 6.12 -4.80 3.29
C GLN A 83 7.11 -3.87 4.00
N ALA A 84 8.41 -3.97 3.68
CA ALA A 84 9.43 -3.09 4.25
C ALA A 84 9.19 -1.62 3.84
N ASP A 85 8.82 -1.38 2.58
CA ASP A 85 8.49 -0.05 2.07
C ASP A 85 7.25 0.52 2.77
N LEU A 86 6.19 -0.27 2.97
CA LEU A 86 5.00 0.13 3.72
C LEU A 86 5.35 0.55 5.15
N VAL A 87 6.17 -0.25 5.85
CA VAL A 87 6.63 0.05 7.22
C VAL A 87 7.41 1.37 7.24
N ASN A 88 8.37 1.53 6.34
CA ASN A 88 9.20 2.74 6.26
C ASN A 88 8.38 3.99 5.96
N GLN A 89 7.48 3.91 4.98
CA GLN A 89 6.60 5.02 4.62
C GLN A 89 5.64 5.39 5.76
N THR A 90 5.07 4.38 6.43
CA THR A 90 4.20 4.58 7.59
C THR A 90 4.96 5.23 8.76
N ALA A 91 6.19 4.78 9.03
CA ALA A 91 7.03 5.36 10.07
C ALA A 91 7.39 6.83 9.77
N GLU A 92 7.72 7.13 8.51
CA GLU A 92 8.03 8.49 8.10
C GLU A 92 6.80 9.39 8.18
N ALA A 93 5.64 8.94 7.70
CA ALA A 93 4.39 9.67 7.80
C ALA A 93 4.03 9.96 9.26
N TRP A 94 4.17 8.97 10.15
CA TRP A 94 3.93 9.13 11.57
C TRP A 94 4.87 10.16 12.21
N ARG A 95 6.16 10.13 11.86
CA ARG A 95 7.14 11.12 12.33
C ARG A 95 6.79 12.52 11.86
N ARG A 96 6.49 12.70 10.57
CA ARG A 96 6.12 14.01 9.99
C ARG A 96 4.83 14.55 10.60
N PHE A 97 3.85 13.69 10.84
CA PHE A 97 2.60 14.04 11.52
C PHE A 97 2.86 14.60 12.92
N ASN A 98 3.68 13.93 13.73
CA ASN A 98 4.03 14.41 15.07
C ASN A 98 4.85 15.70 15.02
N GLN A 99 5.82 15.80 14.11
CA GLN A 99 6.60 17.01 13.91
C GLN A 99 5.73 18.23 13.57
N ALA A 100 4.69 18.05 12.74
CA ALA A 100 3.75 19.13 12.41
C ALA A 100 2.94 19.58 13.64
N LEU A 101 2.47 18.64 14.46
CA LEU A 101 1.79 18.95 15.71
C LEU A 101 2.72 19.68 16.69
N ASP A 102 3.94 19.20 16.90
CA ASP A 102 4.93 19.80 17.80
C ASP A 102 5.32 21.21 17.36
N THR A 103 5.40 21.44 16.04
CA THR A 103 5.67 22.76 15.46
C THR A 103 4.53 23.72 15.76
N ALA A 104 3.27 23.29 15.56
CA ALA A 104 2.10 24.09 15.88
C ALA A 104 1.99 24.41 17.38
N ILE A 105 2.29 23.41 18.24
CA ILE A 105 2.36 23.56 19.70
C ILE A 105 3.42 24.59 20.08
N SER A 106 4.62 24.49 19.52
CA SER A 106 5.74 25.40 19.81
C SER A 106 5.44 26.83 19.35
N ALA A 107 4.78 26.99 18.19
CA ALA A 107 4.35 28.29 17.69
C ALA A 107 3.35 28.97 18.63
N HIS A 108 2.46 28.18 19.25
CA HIS A 108 1.54 28.66 20.27
C HIS A 108 2.28 29.09 21.55
N SER A 109 3.10 28.21 22.12
CA SER A 109 3.79 28.46 23.41
C SER A 109 4.69 29.70 23.37
N ASN A 110 5.27 30.00 22.20
CA ASN A 110 6.16 31.16 22.02
C ASN A 110 5.43 32.45 21.63
N ASN A 111 4.09 32.46 21.52
CA ASN A 111 3.29 33.58 21.01
C ASN A 111 3.80 34.12 19.66
N ALA A 112 4.47 33.29 18.86
CA ALA A 112 5.15 33.70 17.64
C ALA A 112 4.17 33.94 16.48
N GLN A 113 2.99 33.32 16.55
CA GLN A 113 1.98 33.32 15.50
C GLN A 113 0.57 33.48 16.06
N THR A 114 -0.33 34.07 15.27
CA THR A 114 -1.75 34.12 15.60
C THR A 114 -2.38 32.72 15.48
N PRO A 115 -3.49 32.43 16.19
CA PRO A 115 -4.17 31.14 16.07
C PRO A 115 -4.55 30.76 14.62
N ALA A 116 -4.97 31.74 13.80
CA ALA A 116 -5.27 31.50 12.39
C ALA A 116 -4.03 31.05 11.61
N GLN A 117 -2.86 31.65 11.87
CA GLN A 117 -1.60 31.26 11.25
C GLN A 117 -1.18 29.85 11.69
N ILE A 118 -1.31 29.53 12.99
CA ILE A 118 -0.96 28.22 13.53
C ILE A 118 -1.78 27.12 12.85
N PHE A 119 -3.11 27.26 12.79
CA PHE A 119 -3.96 26.26 12.14
C PHE A 119 -3.75 26.19 10.62
N GLY A 120 -3.48 27.33 9.97
CA GLY A 120 -3.14 27.38 8.55
C GLY A 120 -1.84 26.64 8.24
N THR A 121 -0.80 26.87 9.03
CA THR A 121 0.49 26.17 8.90
C THR A 121 0.32 24.67 9.19
N LEU A 122 -0.36 24.30 10.28
CA LEU A 122 -0.62 22.89 10.60
C LEU A 122 -1.34 22.17 9.45
N ALA A 123 -2.41 22.76 8.92
CA ALA A 123 -3.14 22.19 7.80
C ALA A 123 -2.27 22.01 6.54
N ASN A 124 -1.38 22.97 6.26
CA ASN A 124 -0.46 22.90 5.15
C ASN A 124 0.58 21.79 5.35
N ASP A 125 1.22 21.75 6.53
CA ASP A 125 2.25 20.77 6.86
C ASP A 125 1.69 19.34 6.79
N LEU A 126 0.50 19.12 7.37
CA LEU A 126 -0.21 17.84 7.26
C LEU A 126 -0.60 17.49 5.82
N GLY A 127 -0.91 18.50 5.00
CA GLY A 127 -1.19 18.33 3.58
C GLY A 127 0.01 17.92 2.72
N THR A 128 1.23 18.06 3.24
CA THR A 128 2.46 17.61 2.54
C THR A 128 2.81 16.15 2.79
N ILE A 129 2.12 15.49 3.73
CA ILE A 129 2.39 14.09 4.07
C ILE A 129 1.73 13.21 2.99
N PRO A 130 2.51 12.37 2.26
CA PRO A 130 1.94 11.42 1.32
C PRO A 130 1.09 10.40 2.07
N LEU A 131 -0.17 10.24 1.65
CA LEU A 131 -1.13 9.32 2.27
C LEU A 131 -1.31 8.03 1.47
N ASN A 132 -0.67 7.95 0.31
CA ASN A 132 -0.60 6.74 -0.49
C ASN A 132 0.44 5.79 0.12
N GLN A 133 0.15 4.49 0.13
CA GLN A 133 1.09 3.44 0.55
C GLN A 133 1.58 3.55 2.01
N ILE A 134 0.75 4.11 2.89
CA ILE A 134 0.93 4.05 4.35
C ILE A 134 -0.22 3.26 4.99
N ASP A 135 -0.13 3.02 6.29
CA ASP A 135 -1.25 2.47 7.05
C ASP A 135 -2.54 3.30 6.86
N PRO A 136 -3.67 2.66 6.48
CA PRO A 136 -4.88 3.38 6.09
C PRO A 136 -5.52 4.15 7.26
N GLU A 137 -5.44 3.65 8.48
CA GLU A 137 -6.02 4.35 9.62
C GLU A 137 -5.15 5.57 10.01
N LEU A 138 -3.83 5.47 9.84
CA LEU A 138 -2.94 6.62 9.97
C LEU A 138 -3.26 7.67 8.90
N ALA A 139 -3.48 7.25 7.66
CA ALA A 139 -3.87 8.16 6.58
C ALA A 139 -5.19 8.89 6.90
N THR A 140 -6.19 8.17 7.41
CA THR A 140 -7.45 8.76 7.87
C THR A 140 -7.22 9.75 9.01
N LEU A 141 -6.44 9.38 10.02
CA LEU A 141 -6.14 10.26 11.15
C LEU A 141 -5.47 11.57 10.70
N ILE A 142 -4.45 11.49 9.85
CA ILE A 142 -3.76 12.67 9.32
C ILE A 142 -4.74 13.57 8.55
N ASN A 143 -5.59 12.98 7.71
CA ASN A 143 -6.56 13.73 6.92
C ASN A 143 -7.64 14.39 7.79
N ASP A 144 -8.09 13.71 8.84
CA ASP A 144 -9.06 14.26 9.80
C ASP A 144 -8.45 15.45 10.55
N PHE A 145 -7.23 15.31 11.08
CA PHE A 145 -6.50 16.43 11.72
C PHE A 145 -6.33 17.61 10.76
N ARG A 146 -5.96 17.35 9.51
CA ARG A 146 -5.82 18.37 8.47
C ARG A 146 -7.14 19.09 8.22
N SER A 147 -8.24 18.34 8.08
CA SER A 147 -9.56 18.90 7.82
C SER A 147 -10.03 19.78 8.98
N THR A 148 -9.90 19.30 10.22
CA THR A 148 -10.26 20.07 11.42
C THR A 148 -9.37 21.31 11.59
N ALA A 149 -8.08 21.23 11.26
CA ALA A 149 -7.19 22.39 11.26
C ALA A 149 -7.60 23.43 10.19
N LEU A 150 -7.97 22.99 8.98
CA LEU A 150 -8.49 23.90 7.94
C LEU A 150 -9.78 24.59 8.39
N GLU A 151 -10.69 23.86 9.02
CA GLU A 151 -11.93 24.42 9.54
C GLU A 151 -11.65 25.47 10.63
N ALA A 152 -10.77 25.16 11.58
CA ALA A 152 -10.34 26.10 12.63
C ALA A 152 -9.69 27.36 12.04
N HIS A 153 -8.84 27.21 11.02
CA HIS A 153 -8.26 28.33 10.29
C HIS A 153 -9.33 29.22 9.65
N GLN A 154 -10.32 28.62 8.97
CA GLN A 154 -11.40 29.34 8.31
C GLN A 154 -12.29 30.08 9.31
N ILE A 155 -12.70 29.42 10.40
CA ILE A 155 -13.50 30.02 11.47
C ILE A 155 -12.79 31.23 12.05
N LYS A 156 -11.51 31.09 12.38
CA LYS A 156 -10.75 32.20 12.98
C LYS A 156 -10.54 33.35 12.01
N THR A 157 -10.25 33.05 10.74
CA THR A 157 -10.07 34.06 9.70
C THR A 157 -11.37 34.84 9.47
N HIS A 158 -12.50 34.13 9.30
CA HIS A 158 -13.80 34.76 9.12
C HIS A 158 -14.18 35.66 10.32
N TYR A 159 -14.02 35.15 11.53
CA TYR A 159 -14.26 35.94 12.75
C TYR A 159 -13.38 37.19 12.81
N THR A 160 -12.08 37.06 12.51
CA THR A 160 -11.14 38.19 12.52
C THR A 160 -11.53 39.25 11.48
N THR A 161 -11.91 38.84 10.28
CA THR A 161 -12.39 39.76 9.23
C THR A 161 -13.66 40.48 9.64
N ARG A 162 -14.68 39.74 10.12
CA ARG A 162 -15.96 40.35 10.55
C ARG A 162 -15.78 41.30 11.73
N MET A 163 -14.88 40.99 12.66
CA MET A 163 -14.51 41.87 13.77
C MET A 163 -13.84 43.17 13.32
N GLN A 164 -13.00 43.12 12.27
CA GLN A 164 -12.40 44.33 11.68
C GLN A 164 -13.43 45.20 10.97
N GLU A 165 -14.43 44.59 10.34
CA GLU A 165 -15.55 45.30 9.67
C GLU A 165 -16.51 45.97 10.66
N LEU A 166 -16.72 45.38 11.84
CA LEU A 166 -17.69 45.85 12.84
C LEU A 166 -17.22 47.06 13.67
N ASP A 167 -15.90 47.31 13.80
CA ASP A 167 -15.20 48.58 14.13
C ASP A 167 -13.77 48.26 14.65
N ALA A 168 -12.78 49.09 14.31
CA ALA A 168 -11.38 48.91 14.70
C ALA A 168 -11.15 49.01 16.23
N GLY A 169 -12.09 49.63 16.96
CA GLY A 169 -12.07 49.72 18.43
C GLY A 169 -12.24 48.36 19.14
N VAL A 170 -12.99 47.43 18.55
CA VAL A 170 -13.28 46.10 19.13
C VAL A 170 -12.09 45.14 18.98
N VAL A 171 -11.27 45.33 17.94
CA VAL A 171 -10.05 44.55 17.65
C VAL A 171 -9.01 44.61 18.78
N LYS A 172 -9.03 45.67 19.60
CA LYS A 172 -8.11 45.82 20.75
C LYS A 172 -8.49 44.93 21.93
N ALA A 173 -9.78 44.60 22.10
CA ALA A 173 -10.28 43.75 23.18
C ALA A 173 -10.14 42.24 22.87
N SER A 174 -10.20 41.84 21.60
CA SER A 174 -9.98 40.45 21.19
C SER A 174 -8.51 40.00 21.32
N LYS A 175 -7.57 40.95 21.26
CA LYS A 175 -6.13 40.70 21.44
C LYS A 175 -5.76 40.26 22.86
N THR A 176 -6.45 40.76 23.87
CA THR A 176 -6.24 40.43 25.30
C THR A 176 -6.74 39.03 25.67
N GLY A 177 -7.37 38.34 24.72
CA GLY A 177 -7.93 37.02 24.92
C GLY A 177 -7.01 35.85 24.93
N CYS A 178 -5.99 35.93 24.08
CA CYS A 178 -4.97 34.89 24.00
C CYS A 178 -4.23 34.72 25.34
N ASP A 179 -4.24 35.74 26.21
CA ASP A 179 -3.58 35.69 27.51
C ASP A 179 -4.33 34.81 28.53
N VAL A 180 -5.65 34.66 28.40
CA VAL A 180 -6.49 33.88 29.34
C VAL A 180 -6.39 32.37 29.08
N GLY A 181 -6.04 31.98 27.85
CA GLY A 181 -5.76 30.59 27.47
C GLY A 181 -4.57 29.95 28.19
N ARG A 182 -3.67 30.76 28.77
CA ARG A 182 -2.50 30.29 29.52
C ARG A 182 -2.84 29.59 30.85
N MET A 183 -4.11 29.61 31.28
CA MET A 183 -4.55 28.99 32.55
C MET A 183 -5.16 27.58 32.39
N ALA A 184 -5.32 27.07 31.17
CA ALA A 184 -5.70 25.67 30.93
C ALA A 184 -4.43 24.82 30.84
N GLY A 185 -4.22 23.93 31.81
CA GLY A 185 -2.93 23.26 32.10
C GLY A 185 -2.27 22.44 30.98
N ASP A 186 -1.04 21.97 31.25
CA ASP A 186 -0.02 21.52 30.30
C ASP A 186 -0.31 20.22 29.52
N GLU A 187 -1.40 19.51 29.81
CA GLU A 187 -1.62 18.16 29.28
C GLU A 187 -1.94 18.14 27.78
N ASN A 188 -2.34 19.25 27.15
CA ASN A 188 -2.68 19.26 25.72
C ASN A 188 -2.60 20.66 25.04
N PRO A 189 -1.41 21.10 24.59
CA PRO A 189 -1.17 22.48 24.19
C PRO A 189 -1.88 22.94 22.90
N LEU A 190 -2.22 22.05 21.97
CA LEU A 190 -3.02 22.39 20.78
C LEU A 190 -4.50 22.58 21.13
N ARG A 191 -5.05 21.75 22.03
CA ARG A 191 -6.35 22.00 22.66
C ARG A 191 -6.35 23.34 23.39
N ASN A 192 -5.28 23.66 24.13
CA ASN A 192 -5.16 24.96 24.79
C ASN A 192 -5.01 26.12 23.80
N CYS A 193 -4.40 25.90 22.62
CA CYS A 193 -4.39 26.87 21.53
C CYS A 193 -5.81 27.11 20.98
N ILE A 194 -6.64 26.06 20.94
CA ILE A 194 -8.04 26.17 20.53
C ILE A 194 -8.85 26.87 21.64
N VAL A 195 -8.73 26.49 22.91
CA VAL A 195 -9.42 27.16 24.02
C VAL A 195 -8.96 28.62 24.19
N GLY A 196 -7.66 28.89 24.16
CA GLY A 196 -7.09 30.22 24.35
C GLY A 196 -7.23 31.13 23.14
N GLY A 197 -7.05 30.58 21.93
CA GLY A 197 -7.14 31.32 20.67
C GLY A 197 -8.55 31.44 20.12
N LEU A 198 -9.42 30.45 20.36
CA LEU A 198 -10.83 30.52 19.99
C LEU A 198 -11.72 31.07 21.10
N LEU A 199 -11.60 30.64 22.37
CA LEU A 199 -12.53 31.08 23.43
C LEU A 199 -12.01 32.22 24.31
N GLY A 200 -10.69 32.45 24.39
CA GLY A 200 -10.09 33.32 25.40
C GLY A 200 -10.38 34.82 25.31
N GLY A 201 -10.94 35.35 24.21
CA GLY A 201 -10.97 36.78 23.87
C GLY A 201 -12.12 37.67 24.28
N PHE A 202 -12.71 37.43 25.45
CA PHE A 202 -13.89 38.20 25.85
C PHE A 202 -13.81 38.72 27.27
N VAL A 203 -13.18 39.89 27.44
CA VAL A 203 -13.56 40.77 28.55
C VAL A 203 -13.73 42.21 28.05
N SER A 204 -15.00 42.64 28.09
CA SER A 204 -15.50 44.01 28.16
C SER A 204 -15.24 44.97 26.98
N ALA A 205 -16.20 45.02 26.05
CA ALA A 205 -16.60 46.26 25.42
C ALA A 205 -18.12 46.42 25.62
N VAL A 206 -18.51 47.30 26.55
CA VAL A 206 -19.90 47.64 26.82
C VAL A 206 -20.38 48.56 25.70
N GLY A 207 -21.29 48.06 24.86
CA GLY A 207 -21.94 48.84 23.78
C GLY A 207 -22.04 48.16 22.41
N VAL A 208 -22.02 46.83 22.33
CA VAL A 208 -21.91 46.13 21.04
C VAL A 208 -23.28 45.83 20.41
N SER A 209 -23.35 46.02 19.08
CA SER A 209 -24.53 45.80 18.25
C SER A 209 -25.00 44.34 18.28
N GLU A 210 -26.27 44.09 17.93
CA GLU A 210 -26.86 42.75 17.81
C GLU A 210 -26.02 41.84 16.89
N ASP A 211 -25.48 42.41 15.81
CA ASP A 211 -24.57 41.72 14.88
C ASP A 211 -23.29 41.19 15.53
N PHE A 212 -22.74 41.89 16.53
CA PHE A 212 -21.57 41.42 17.27
C PHE A 212 -21.92 40.25 18.18
N ASN A 213 -23.02 40.36 18.94
CA ASN A 213 -23.44 39.29 19.84
C ASN A 213 -23.76 38.01 19.06
N GLN A 214 -24.36 38.15 17.88
CA GLN A 214 -24.62 37.02 16.99
C GLN A 214 -23.33 36.41 16.43
N LEU A 215 -22.39 37.25 15.94
CA LEU A 215 -21.08 36.78 15.47
C LEU A 215 -20.30 36.05 16.58
N GLN A 216 -20.35 36.56 17.81
CA GLN A 216 -19.71 35.95 18.96
C GLN A 216 -20.35 34.60 19.32
N ALA A 217 -21.68 34.53 19.39
CA ALA A 217 -22.40 33.29 19.70
C ALA A 217 -22.15 32.20 18.64
N ASP A 218 -22.17 32.56 17.36
CA ASP A 218 -21.88 31.64 16.26
C ASP A 218 -20.44 31.11 16.34
N TYR A 219 -19.49 31.98 16.71
CA TYR A 219 -18.09 31.62 16.85
C TYR A 219 -17.83 30.74 18.08
N GLU A 220 -18.46 31.03 19.22
CA GLU A 220 -18.40 30.19 20.42
C GLU A 220 -18.99 28.79 20.17
N ALA A 221 -20.15 28.70 19.51
CA ALA A 221 -20.77 27.41 19.19
C ALA A 221 -19.88 26.56 18.27
N ARG A 222 -19.33 27.16 17.21
CA ARG A 222 -18.45 26.44 16.27
C ARG A 222 -17.11 26.05 16.89
N SER A 223 -16.55 26.90 17.75
CA SER A 223 -15.29 26.59 18.44
C SER A 223 -15.43 25.50 19.49
N GLN A 224 -16.58 25.39 20.18
CA GLN A 224 -16.88 24.27 21.07
C GLN A 224 -16.98 22.93 20.32
N GLY A 225 -17.63 22.92 19.14
CA GLY A 225 -17.66 21.74 18.27
C GLY A 225 -16.26 21.32 17.84
N LEU A 226 -15.42 22.27 17.42
CA LEU A 226 -14.02 21.99 17.09
C LEU A 226 -13.22 21.44 18.25
N LEU A 227 -13.41 21.96 19.47
CA LEU A 227 -12.72 21.48 20.66
C LEU A 227 -13.02 20.01 20.94
N GLN A 228 -14.29 19.60 20.78
CA GLN A 228 -14.68 18.20 20.92
C GLN A 228 -14.01 17.34 19.86
N THR A 229 -14.07 17.74 18.58
CA THR A 229 -13.42 17.02 17.48
C THR A 229 -11.92 16.86 17.71
N PHE A 230 -11.22 17.92 18.13
CA PHE A 230 -9.79 17.82 18.42
C PHE A 230 -9.49 16.89 19.59
N ASN A 231 -10.30 16.88 20.65
CA ASN A 231 -10.12 15.92 21.76
C ASN A 231 -10.24 14.48 21.28
N ASP A 232 -11.24 14.18 20.45
CA ASP A 232 -11.45 12.84 19.90
C ASP A 232 -10.27 12.43 19.00
N LEU A 233 -9.78 13.37 18.19
CA LEU A 233 -8.61 13.15 17.32
C LEU A 233 -7.33 12.91 18.12
N TYR A 234 -7.14 13.60 19.25
CA TYR A 234 -6.01 13.36 20.15
C TYR A 234 -6.09 11.99 20.81
N GLY A 235 -7.27 11.56 21.27
CA GLY A 235 -7.45 10.20 21.78
C GLY A 235 -7.13 9.13 20.71
N ARG A 236 -7.55 9.37 19.47
CA ARG A 236 -7.21 8.49 18.33
C ARG A 236 -5.72 8.51 18.01
N LYS A 237 -5.03 9.65 18.15
CA LYS A 237 -3.58 9.76 18.00
C LYS A 237 -2.84 8.88 19.00
N GLU A 238 -3.22 8.92 20.28
CA GLU A 238 -2.58 8.10 21.31
C GLU A 238 -2.75 6.61 21.00
N ALA A 239 -3.97 6.18 20.68
CA ALA A 239 -4.24 4.80 20.26
C ALA A 239 -3.49 4.40 18.97
N MET A 240 -3.26 5.35 18.05
CA MET A 240 -2.48 5.11 16.85
C MET A 240 -1.01 4.80 17.16
N GLY A 241 -0.42 5.49 18.13
CA GLY A 241 0.94 5.21 18.58
C GLY A 241 1.11 3.75 19.02
N ASP A 242 0.22 3.28 19.89
CA ASP A 242 0.22 1.90 20.39
C ASP A 242 0.00 0.87 19.27
N ARG A 243 -0.92 1.17 18.35
CA ARG A 243 -1.20 0.30 17.19
C ARG A 243 -0.01 0.20 16.24
N LEU A 244 0.66 1.31 15.92
CA LEU A 244 1.82 1.32 15.04
C LEU A 244 3.02 0.59 15.67
N GLN A 245 3.20 0.70 16.98
CA GLN A 245 4.21 -0.07 17.70
C GLN A 245 3.90 -1.57 17.66
N THR A 246 2.65 -1.96 17.91
CA THR A 246 2.23 -3.37 17.93
C THR A 246 2.28 -4.01 16.55
N THR A 247 1.87 -3.27 15.51
CA THR A 247 1.70 -3.81 14.15
C THR A 247 3.00 -3.80 13.36
N TYR A 248 3.81 -2.74 13.51
CA TYR A 248 4.97 -2.49 12.66
C TYR A 248 6.27 -2.29 13.45
N GLY A 249 6.23 -2.30 14.79
CA GLY A 249 7.40 -2.00 15.62
C GLY A 249 7.82 -0.52 15.58
N ILE A 250 6.94 0.37 15.09
CA ILE A 250 7.24 1.80 14.96
C ILE A 250 6.97 2.49 16.30
N SER A 251 8.00 3.06 16.92
CA SER A 251 7.88 3.88 18.13
C SER A 251 8.43 5.29 17.90
N LEU A 252 7.77 6.30 18.47
CA LEU A 252 8.34 7.65 18.61
C LEU A 252 9.26 7.67 19.82
N SER A 253 10.48 7.14 19.67
CA SER A 253 11.57 7.42 20.61
C SER A 253 12.19 8.77 20.29
#